data_AF-A0A9E5GFP5-F1
#
_entry.id   AF-A0A9E5GFP5-F1
#
_cell.length_a   1.000
_cell.length_b   1.000
_cell.length_c   1.000
_cell.angle_alpha   90.00
_cell.angle_beta   90.00
_cell.angle_gamma   90.00
#
_symmetry.space_group_name_H-M   'P 1'
#
loop_
_entity.id
_entity.type
_entity.pdbx_description
1 polymer ?
#
loop_
_entity_poly.entity_id
_entity_poly.type
_entity_poly.pdbx_seq_one_letter_code
_entity_poly.pdbx_strand_id
1 'polypeptide(L)'
;MVNYDSDYAIKHALAYMDGVFLPDATIVVEQGIITYVGKHDQKRVQHLKQYDAKGNLVGPGLVDMHIHGCGGFDSTRGDIQKNLEGMALFLAGKGITSFQLAVVMDLDLLDQIKEAMERSAFLSSYLLGVYLEGPFIAPEKKGGILSSAIRAFDREYLARILSIKSGKKPLVTSMTLAPELQGGEELSSILEQNNIVVAYGHSDC
;
A
#
# COMPACT_ATOMS: atom_id res chain seq x y z
N MET A 1 5.66 21.64 -1.62
CA MET A 1 5.95 20.71 -2.73
C MET A 1 7.33 20.14 -2.45
N VAL A 2 7.43 18.85 -2.11
CA VAL A 2 8.74 18.21 -1.89
C VAL A 2 9.32 17.94 -3.28
N ASN A 3 10.39 18.64 -3.65
CA ASN A 3 11.13 18.34 -4.88
C ASN A 3 12.02 17.14 -4.60
N TYR A 4 11.63 15.97 -5.11
CA TYR A 4 12.48 14.79 -5.09
C TYR A 4 13.49 14.91 -6.24
N ASP A 5 14.77 14.64 -5.96
CA ASP A 5 15.75 14.43 -7.02
C ASP A 5 15.30 13.21 -7.82
N SER A 6 14.86 13.42 -9.07
CA SER A 6 14.42 12.35 -9.96
C SER A 6 15.58 11.68 -10.70
N ASP A 7 16.75 12.33 -10.70
CA ASP A 7 17.92 11.97 -11.50
C ASP A 7 19.15 11.86 -10.57
N TYR A 8 19.55 10.63 -10.25
CA TYR A 8 20.66 10.35 -9.34
C TYR A 8 21.27 8.97 -9.55
N ALA A 9 22.45 8.75 -8.99
CA ALA A 9 23.08 7.44 -8.91
C ALA A 9 23.42 7.08 -7.46
N ILE A 10 23.23 5.82 -7.09
CA ILE A 10 23.70 5.24 -5.83
C ILE A 10 24.87 4.30 -6.17
N LYS A 11 26.05 4.55 -5.60
CA LYS A 11 27.26 3.74 -5.83
C LYS A 11 27.60 2.87 -4.63
N HIS A 12 28.48 1.90 -4.85
CA HIS A 12 29.01 1.01 -3.82
C HIS A 12 27.89 0.31 -3.04
N ALA A 13 26.80 -0.03 -3.72
CA ALA A 13 25.68 -0.73 -3.12
C ALA A 13 25.94 -2.25 -3.15
N LEU A 14 25.54 -2.94 -2.09
CA LEU A 14 25.16 -4.34 -2.23
C LEU A 14 23.73 -4.34 -2.79
N ALA A 15 23.58 -4.37 -4.11
CA ALA A 15 22.27 -4.25 -4.74
C ALA A 15 21.53 -5.60 -4.73
N TYR A 16 20.26 -5.60 -4.32
CA TYR A 16 19.38 -6.76 -4.41
C TYR A 16 18.35 -6.57 -5.53
N MET A 17 18.35 -7.48 -6.51
CA MET A 17 17.41 -7.47 -7.64
C MET A 17 17.18 -8.89 -8.11
N ASP A 18 15.92 -9.25 -8.39
CA ASP A 18 15.51 -10.54 -8.95
C ASP A 18 16.08 -11.77 -8.21
N GLY A 19 16.14 -11.69 -6.88
CA GLY A 19 16.63 -12.78 -6.01
C GLY A 19 18.16 -12.89 -5.96
N VAL A 20 18.90 -11.95 -6.56
CA VAL A 20 20.37 -11.96 -6.63
C VAL A 20 20.96 -10.74 -5.94
N PHE A 21 22.11 -10.94 -5.29
CA PHE A 21 22.94 -9.87 -4.75
C PHE A 21 24.08 -9.53 -5.71
N LEU A 22 24.17 -8.25 -6.09
CA LEU A 22 25.24 -7.69 -6.89
C LEU A 22 26.16 -6.86 -5.98
N PRO A 23 27.39 -7.33 -5.68
CA PRO A 23 28.32 -6.57 -4.86
C PRO A 23 28.89 -5.38 -5.64
N ASP A 24 29.16 -4.29 -4.91
CA ASP A 24 29.76 -3.04 -5.43
C ASP A 24 29.06 -2.50 -6.70
N ALA A 25 27.73 -2.51 -6.65
CA ALA A 25 26.89 -2.08 -7.76
C ALA A 25 26.66 -0.56 -7.74
N THR A 26 26.41 -0.03 -8.93
CA THR A 26 25.85 1.29 -9.17
C THR A 26 24.41 1.15 -9.66
N ILE A 27 23.49 1.86 -9.02
CA ILE A 27 22.09 1.99 -9.42
C ILE A 27 21.90 3.40 -9.97
N VAL A 28 21.31 3.52 -11.16
CA VAL A 28 21.00 4.80 -11.80
C VAL A 28 19.50 4.98 -11.88
N VAL A 29 19.05 6.16 -11.45
CA VAL A 29 17.66 6.58 -11.50
C VAL A 29 17.60 7.84 -12.37
N GLU A 30 16.73 7.84 -13.37
CA GLU A 30 16.46 8.97 -14.25
C GLU A 30 14.95 9.13 -14.35
N GLN A 31 14.45 10.36 -14.18
CA GLN A 31 13.03 10.68 -14.17
C GLN A 31 12.22 9.79 -13.20
N GLY A 32 12.84 9.41 -12.07
CA GLY A 32 12.23 8.54 -11.05
C GLY A 32 12.17 7.05 -11.42
N ILE A 33 12.79 6.65 -12.53
CA ILE A 33 12.82 5.26 -13.02
C ILE A 33 14.23 4.72 -12.89
N ILE A 34 14.37 3.48 -12.43
CA ILE A 34 15.67 2.78 -12.44
C ILE A 34 16.04 2.44 -13.88
N THR A 35 17.10 3.05 -14.42
CA THR A 35 17.56 2.84 -15.80
C THR A 35 18.80 1.96 -15.92
N TYR A 36 19.53 1.72 -14.82
CA TYR A 36 20.68 0.83 -14.80
C TYR A 36 20.95 0.27 -13.39
N VAL A 37 21.31 -1.01 -13.32
CA VAL A 37 21.92 -1.64 -12.14
C VAL A 37 23.08 -2.50 -12.62
N GLY A 38 24.29 -2.24 -12.11
CA GLY A 38 25.46 -3.01 -12.53
C GLY A 38 26.78 -2.42 -12.04
N LYS A 39 27.88 -2.78 -12.73
CA LYS A 39 29.21 -2.28 -12.38
C LYS A 39 29.29 -0.76 -12.53
N HIS A 40 30.14 -0.14 -11.72
CA HIS A 40 30.38 1.29 -11.81
C HIS A 40 30.92 1.71 -13.18
N ASP A 41 30.29 2.73 -13.78
CA ASP A 41 30.71 3.38 -15.02
C ASP A 41 30.68 4.90 -14.84
N GLN A 42 31.87 5.51 -14.78
CA GLN A 42 32.02 6.94 -14.56
C GLN A 42 31.31 7.77 -15.65
N LYS A 43 31.35 7.33 -16.92
CA LYS A 43 30.71 8.07 -18.03
C LYS A 43 29.19 8.14 -17.85
N ARG A 44 28.61 7.08 -17.30
CA ARG A 44 27.17 6.98 -17.02
C ARG A 44 26.73 7.89 -15.89
N VAL A 45 27.53 8.07 -14.85
CA VAL A 45 27.08 8.78 -13.64
C VAL A 45 27.63 10.19 -13.48
N GLN A 46 28.64 10.60 -14.25
CA GLN A 46 29.32 11.89 -14.07
C GLN A 46 28.41 13.13 -14.13
N HIS A 47 27.26 13.03 -14.80
CA HIS A 47 26.29 14.12 -14.93
C HIS A 47 25.16 14.05 -13.88
N LEU A 48 25.12 12.99 -13.07
CA LEU A 48 24.11 12.76 -12.05
C LEU A 48 24.63 13.13 -10.66
N LYS A 49 23.70 13.51 -9.78
CA LYS A 49 23.97 13.56 -8.35
C LYS A 49 24.28 12.15 -7.85
N GLN A 50 25.33 12.01 -7.04
CA GLN A 50 25.85 10.71 -6.64
C GLN A 50 25.78 10.54 -5.14
N TYR A 51 25.19 9.43 -4.71
CA TYR A 51 25.13 8.97 -3.33
C TYR A 51 26.02 7.73 -3.17
N ASP A 52 26.67 7.60 -2.02
CA ASP A 52 27.51 6.46 -1.70
C ASP A 52 26.80 5.59 -0.66
N ALA A 53 26.45 4.35 -1.03
CA ALA A 53 25.83 3.38 -0.14
C ALA A 53 26.82 2.75 0.84
N LYS A 54 28.13 2.94 0.67
CA LYS A 54 29.19 2.46 1.58
C LYS A 54 29.15 0.95 1.84
N GLY A 55 28.81 0.18 0.81
CA GLY A 55 28.66 -1.27 0.88
C GLY A 55 27.34 -1.74 1.49
N ASN A 56 26.44 -0.84 1.90
CA ASN A 56 25.15 -1.21 2.47
C ASN A 56 24.20 -1.79 1.42
N LEU A 57 23.22 -2.55 1.91
CA LEU A 57 22.15 -3.13 1.09
C LEU A 57 21.29 -2.01 0.49
N VAL A 58 21.07 -2.10 -0.82
CA VAL A 58 20.06 -1.32 -1.53
C VAL A 58 19.18 -2.29 -2.30
N GLY A 59 17.89 -2.28 -2.03
CA GLY A 59 16.92 -3.14 -2.69
C GLY A 59 15.62 -2.41 -2.99
N PRO A 60 14.61 -3.11 -3.56
CA PRO A 60 13.27 -2.55 -3.71
C PRO A 60 12.74 -2.09 -2.36
N GLY A 61 12.03 -0.97 -2.36
CA GLY A 61 11.35 -0.51 -1.16
C GLY A 61 10.31 -1.53 -0.71
N LEU A 62 10.14 -1.66 0.60
CA LEU A 62 9.19 -2.60 1.19
C LEU A 62 7.76 -2.16 0.90
N VAL A 63 6.87 -3.14 0.79
CA VAL A 63 5.43 -2.93 0.61
C VAL A 63 4.70 -3.48 1.83
N ASP A 64 3.98 -2.62 2.54
CA ASP A 64 3.17 -3.02 3.69
C ASP A 64 1.71 -3.23 3.28
N MET A 65 1.25 -4.48 3.30
CA MET A 65 -0.06 -4.85 2.78
C MET A 65 -1.20 -4.68 3.81
N HIS A 66 -0.88 -4.37 5.07
CA HIS A 66 -1.91 -4.25 6.11
C HIS A 66 -1.44 -3.34 7.24
N ILE A 67 -1.78 -2.05 7.18
CA ILE A 67 -1.45 -1.10 8.24
C ILE A 67 -2.61 -0.16 8.60
N HIS A 68 -2.99 -0.11 9.89
CA HIS A 68 -4.07 0.76 10.38
C HIS A 68 -3.62 2.19 10.67
N GLY A 69 -2.36 2.36 11.08
CA GLY A 69 -1.81 3.64 11.52
C GLY A 69 -0.33 3.49 11.88
N CYS A 70 0.42 4.59 11.79
CA CYS A 70 1.84 4.63 12.16
C CYS A 70 2.30 6.07 12.43
N GLY A 71 3.40 6.23 13.16
CA GLY A 71 4.01 7.54 13.40
C GLY A 71 3.12 8.55 14.13
N GLY A 72 2.06 8.10 14.82
CA GLY A 72 1.05 8.96 15.46
C GLY A 72 -0.10 9.39 14.54
N PHE A 73 -0.18 8.85 13.32
CA PHE A 73 -1.24 9.10 12.34
C PHE A 73 -2.06 7.83 12.10
N ASP A 74 -3.38 8.00 11.93
CA ASP A 74 -4.33 6.95 11.56
C ASP A 74 -5.51 7.53 10.76
N SER A 75 -6.42 6.68 10.30
CA SER A 75 -7.58 7.06 9.51
C SER A 75 -8.83 7.39 10.34
N THR A 76 -8.75 7.34 11.67
CA THR A 76 -9.92 7.38 12.56
C THR A 76 -10.19 8.77 13.17
N ARG A 77 -9.28 9.73 13.02
CA ARG A 77 -9.37 11.04 13.69
C ARG A 77 -8.80 12.17 12.85
N GLY A 78 -9.43 13.35 12.91
CA GLY A 78 -8.85 14.59 12.39
C GLY A 78 -8.84 14.67 10.86
N ASP A 79 -7.80 15.29 10.32
CA ASP A 79 -7.67 15.55 8.88
C ASP A 79 -7.06 14.33 8.16
N ILE A 80 -7.89 13.65 7.38
CA ILE A 80 -7.51 12.44 6.63
C ILE A 80 -6.36 12.69 5.66
N GLN A 81 -6.32 13.83 4.97
CA GLN A 81 -5.25 14.15 4.01
C GLN A 81 -3.92 14.23 4.75
N LYS A 82 -3.88 15.01 5.82
CA LYS A 82 -2.68 15.22 6.63
C LYS A 82 -2.19 13.91 7.25
N ASN A 83 -3.11 13.09 7.74
CA ASN A 83 -2.75 11.83 8.38
C ASN A 83 -2.14 10.84 7.38
N LEU A 84 -2.76 10.66 6.21
CA LEU A 84 -2.26 9.72 5.20
C LEU A 84 -0.90 10.15 4.65
N GLU A 85 -0.67 11.45 4.44
CA GLU A 85 0.65 11.96 4.06
C GLU A 85 1.69 11.78 5.17
N GLY A 86 1.29 11.99 6.43
CA GLY A 86 2.12 11.73 7.61
C GLY A 86 2.53 10.25 7.72
N MET A 87 1.59 9.33 7.49
CA MET A 87 1.87 7.89 7.42
C MET A 87 2.86 7.59 6.29
N ALA A 88 2.63 8.09 5.07
CA ALA A 88 3.51 7.86 3.93
C ALA A 88 4.96 8.31 4.20
N LEU A 89 5.15 9.49 4.80
CA LEU A 89 6.47 10.00 5.17
C LEU A 89 7.13 9.18 6.28
N PHE A 90 6.37 8.77 7.30
CA PHE A 90 6.90 7.94 8.39
C PHE A 90 7.36 6.58 7.86
N LEU A 91 6.54 5.93 7.03
CA LEU A 91 6.83 4.63 6.40
C LEU A 91 8.04 4.70 5.48
N ALA A 92 8.15 5.76 4.65
CA ALA A 92 9.32 5.99 3.81
C ALA A 92 10.62 6.03 4.62
N GLY A 93 10.59 6.67 5.80
CA GLY A 93 11.71 6.69 6.75
C GLY A 93 12.07 5.33 7.37
N LYS A 94 11.22 4.30 7.18
CA LYS A 94 11.44 2.91 7.59
C LYS A 94 11.74 1.98 6.42
N GLY A 95 11.92 2.52 5.22
CA GLY A 95 12.17 1.74 4.00
C GLY A 95 10.89 1.14 3.38
N ILE A 96 9.70 1.52 3.85
CA ILE A 96 8.41 1.13 3.28
C ILE A 96 7.99 2.22 2.30
N THR A 97 7.97 1.90 1.01
CA THR A 97 7.70 2.88 -0.06
C THR A 97 6.30 2.76 -0.65
N SER A 98 5.56 1.72 -0.27
CA SER A 98 4.15 1.60 -0.62
C SER A 98 3.38 0.85 0.46
N PHE A 99 2.11 1.17 0.64
CA PHE A 99 1.28 0.51 1.64
C PHE A 99 -0.20 0.44 1.26
N GLN A 100 -0.93 -0.50 1.87
CA GLN A 100 -2.39 -0.51 1.89
C GLN A 100 -2.88 -0.05 3.26
N LEU A 101 -3.78 0.93 3.27
CA LEU A 101 -4.40 1.39 4.50
C LEU A 101 -5.47 0.39 4.95
N ALA A 102 -5.27 -0.24 6.10
CA ALA A 102 -6.25 -1.13 6.70
C ALA A 102 -7.33 -0.32 7.43
N VAL A 103 -8.58 -0.52 7.03
CA VAL A 103 -9.73 0.13 7.66
C VAL A 103 -10.80 -0.88 8.02
N VAL A 104 -11.47 -0.62 9.14
CA VAL A 104 -12.66 -1.33 9.59
C VAL A 104 -13.84 -0.42 9.31
N MET A 105 -14.77 -0.90 8.47
CA MET A 105 -16.06 -0.30 8.07
C MET A 105 -16.25 1.23 8.28
N ASP A 106 -16.27 1.99 7.18
CA ASP A 106 -17.01 3.25 7.04
C ASP A 106 -17.01 3.66 5.54
N LEU A 107 -18.17 3.75 4.88
CA LEU A 107 -18.25 4.16 3.46
C LEU A 107 -17.83 5.62 3.29
N ASP A 108 -18.13 6.48 4.26
CA ASP A 108 -17.76 7.90 4.20
C ASP A 108 -16.25 8.05 4.34
N LEU A 109 -15.59 7.17 5.10
CA LEU A 109 -14.13 7.11 5.18
C LEU A 109 -13.51 6.66 3.86
N LEU A 110 -14.09 5.69 3.16
CA LEU A 110 -13.61 5.27 1.84
C LEU A 110 -13.66 6.43 0.84
N ASP A 111 -14.75 7.19 0.82
CA ASP A 111 -14.86 8.39 -0.02
C ASP A 111 -13.81 9.45 0.35
N GLN A 112 -13.59 9.69 1.64
CA GLN A 112 -12.55 10.60 2.13
C GLN A 112 -11.13 10.16 1.72
N ILE A 113 -10.81 8.88 1.81
CA ILE A 113 -9.51 8.33 1.39
C ILE A 113 -9.35 8.49 -0.12
N LYS A 114 -10.39 8.18 -0.90
CA LYS A 114 -10.39 8.38 -2.35
C LYS A 114 -10.10 9.83 -2.70
N GLU A 115 -10.82 10.78 -2.11
CA GLU A 115 -10.60 12.21 -2.34
C GLU A 115 -9.16 12.63 -1.98
N ALA A 116 -8.62 12.10 -0.89
CA ALA A 116 -7.26 12.42 -0.47
C ALA A 116 -6.20 11.92 -1.46
N MET A 117 -6.39 10.70 -1.99
CA MET A 117 -5.53 10.16 -3.05
C MET A 117 -5.63 11.00 -4.33
N GLU A 118 -6.85 11.34 -4.77
CA GLU A 118 -7.07 12.12 -6.00
C GLU A 118 -6.48 13.53 -5.94
N ARG A 119 -6.38 14.12 -4.74
CA ARG A 119 -5.83 15.47 -4.52
C ARG A 119 -4.30 15.49 -4.38
N SER A 120 -3.65 14.36 -4.10
CA SER A 120 -2.22 14.30 -3.81
C SER A 120 -1.51 13.23 -4.63
N ALA A 121 -0.76 13.68 -5.64
CA ALA A 121 0.09 12.80 -6.45
C ALA A 121 1.16 12.11 -5.59
N PHE A 122 1.65 12.77 -4.54
CA PHE A 122 2.56 12.17 -3.57
C PHE A 122 1.87 11.02 -2.85
N LEU A 123 0.69 11.24 -2.25
CA LEU A 123 -0.01 10.16 -1.57
C LEU A 123 -0.34 9.00 -2.53
N SER A 124 -0.81 9.32 -3.74
CA SER A 124 -1.11 8.33 -4.78
C SER A 124 0.09 7.47 -5.22
N SER A 125 1.33 7.92 -5.00
CA SER A 125 2.52 7.12 -5.30
C SER A 125 2.93 6.17 -4.16
N TYR A 126 2.39 6.35 -2.94
CA TYR A 126 2.69 5.52 -1.78
C TYR A 126 1.50 4.64 -1.37
N LEU A 127 0.27 5.17 -1.42
CA LEU A 127 -0.93 4.45 -1.02
C LEU A 127 -1.47 3.61 -2.18
N LEU A 128 -1.40 2.28 -2.04
CA LEU A 128 -1.83 1.31 -3.05
C LEU A 128 -3.35 1.09 -3.08
N GLY A 129 -4.06 1.67 -2.10
CA GLY A 129 -5.50 1.50 -1.90
C GLY A 129 -5.80 1.07 -0.47
N VAL A 130 -7.00 0.53 -0.29
CA VAL A 130 -7.54 0.14 1.01
C VAL A 130 -7.55 -1.37 1.16
N TYR A 131 -7.07 -1.83 2.31
CA TYR A 131 -7.34 -3.16 2.84
C TYR A 131 -8.60 -3.05 3.73
N LEU A 132 -9.74 -3.58 3.27
CA LEU A 132 -10.97 -3.54 4.04
C LEU A 132 -11.03 -4.76 4.96
N GLU A 133 -10.80 -4.56 6.24
CA GLU A 133 -10.82 -5.65 7.24
C GLU A 133 -12.25 -5.92 7.69
N GLY A 134 -12.93 -6.81 6.95
CA GLY A 134 -14.36 -7.10 7.08
C GLY A 134 -15.23 -6.38 6.04
N PRO A 135 -16.53 -6.19 6.29
CA PRO A 135 -17.26 -6.49 7.54
C PRO A 135 -17.83 -7.92 7.62
N PHE A 136 -17.60 -8.72 6.58
CA PHE A 136 -18.18 -10.06 6.41
C PHE A 136 -17.31 -11.13 7.11
N ILE A 137 -17.16 -10.96 8.42
CA ILE A 137 -16.26 -11.77 9.27
C ILE A 137 -17.02 -12.44 10.43
N ALA A 138 -16.46 -13.50 11.01
CA ALA A 138 -17.12 -14.24 12.08
C ALA A 138 -17.21 -13.37 13.35
N PRO A 139 -18.42 -13.12 13.90
CA PRO A 139 -18.61 -12.30 15.10
C PRO A 139 -17.79 -12.75 16.31
N GLU A 140 -17.62 -14.08 16.46
CA GLU A 140 -16.85 -14.70 17.55
C GLU A 140 -15.33 -14.49 17.41
N LYS A 141 -14.86 -14.09 16.20
CA LYS A 141 -13.45 -13.83 15.89
C LYS A 141 -13.14 -12.35 15.67
N LYS A 142 -14.04 -11.45 16.07
CA LYS A 142 -13.91 -10.01 15.85
C LYS A 142 -12.61 -9.38 16.39
N GLY A 143 -12.01 -9.94 17.43
CA GLY A 143 -10.84 -9.34 18.06
C GLY A 143 -11.10 -7.88 18.48
N GLY A 144 -10.30 -6.95 17.94
CA GLY A 144 -10.43 -5.49 18.17
C GLY A 144 -11.53 -4.80 17.36
N ILE A 145 -12.22 -5.51 16.47
CA ILE A 145 -13.28 -4.96 15.60
C ILE A 145 -14.56 -4.76 16.42
N LEU A 146 -15.15 -3.57 16.33
CA LEU A 146 -16.41 -3.26 16.97
C LEU A 146 -17.53 -4.14 16.40
N SER A 147 -18.40 -4.69 17.26
CA SER A 147 -19.52 -5.52 16.82
C SER A 147 -20.49 -4.78 15.88
N SER A 148 -20.61 -3.46 16.00
CA SER A 148 -21.40 -2.64 15.08
C SER A 148 -20.82 -2.55 13.67
N ALA A 149 -19.53 -2.90 13.51
CA ALA A 149 -18.82 -2.94 12.23
C ALA A 149 -18.83 -4.33 11.58
N ILE A 150 -19.61 -5.28 12.10
CA ILE A 150 -19.72 -6.63 11.54
C ILE A 150 -21.09 -6.79 10.91
N ARG A 151 -21.14 -7.34 9.69
CA ARG A 151 -22.36 -7.54 8.93
C ARG A 151 -22.40 -8.93 8.33
N ALA A 152 -23.59 -9.51 8.27
CA ALA A 152 -23.83 -10.63 7.37
C ALA A 152 -23.60 -10.20 5.92
N PHE A 153 -23.24 -11.14 5.07
CA PHE A 153 -23.02 -10.86 3.66
C PHE A 153 -24.28 -10.26 3.01
N ASP A 154 -24.08 -9.13 2.35
CA ASP A 154 -25.11 -8.30 1.73
C ASP A 154 -24.59 -7.79 0.38
N ARG A 155 -25.18 -8.29 -0.70
CA ARG A 155 -24.77 -7.97 -2.07
C ARG A 155 -24.93 -6.48 -2.39
N GLU A 156 -25.97 -5.83 -1.88
CA GLU A 156 -26.19 -4.41 -2.14
C GLU A 156 -25.13 -3.57 -1.44
N TYR A 157 -24.78 -3.94 -0.21
CA TYR A 157 -23.70 -3.29 0.51
C TYR A 157 -22.34 -3.50 -0.16
N LEU A 158 -22.04 -4.72 -0.61
CA LEU A 158 -20.83 -4.99 -1.38
C LEU A 158 -20.81 -4.16 -2.67
N ALA A 159 -21.92 -4.07 -3.40
CA ALA A 159 -22.01 -3.27 -4.62
C ALA A 159 -21.67 -1.78 -4.37
N ARG A 160 -22.07 -1.23 -3.21
CA ARG A 160 -21.68 0.13 -2.80
C ARG A 160 -20.17 0.24 -2.59
N ILE A 161 -19.55 -0.72 -1.91
CA ILE A 161 -18.08 -0.75 -1.73
C ILE A 161 -17.37 -0.81 -3.09
N LEU A 162 -17.79 -1.72 -3.98
CA LEU A 162 -17.20 -1.92 -5.31
C LEU A 162 -17.38 -0.71 -6.23
N SER A 163 -18.37 0.15 -5.95
CA SER A 163 -18.60 1.38 -6.72
C SER A 163 -17.55 2.46 -6.44
N ILE A 164 -16.84 2.38 -5.30
CA ILE A 164 -15.82 3.36 -4.90
C ILE A 164 -14.49 3.02 -5.60
N LYS A 165 -14.07 3.91 -6.49
CA LYS A 165 -12.89 3.74 -7.35
C LYS A 165 -11.98 4.96 -7.26
N SER A 166 -10.67 4.72 -7.35
CA SER A 166 -9.68 5.77 -7.58
C SER A 166 -9.22 5.69 -9.04
N GLY A 167 -9.63 6.66 -9.85
CA GLY A 167 -9.50 6.58 -11.31
C GLY A 167 -10.21 5.36 -11.89
N LYS A 168 -9.45 4.48 -12.58
CA LYS A 168 -9.98 3.25 -13.20
C LYS A 168 -9.86 2.00 -12.31
N LYS A 169 -9.25 2.12 -11.13
CA LYS A 169 -8.96 1.00 -10.23
C LYS A 169 -9.93 0.98 -9.04
N PRO A 170 -10.25 -0.19 -8.47
CA PRO A 170 -10.99 -0.23 -7.21
C PRO A 170 -10.19 0.49 -6.11
N LEU A 171 -10.88 1.22 -5.22
CA LEU A 171 -10.22 1.80 -4.06
C LEU A 171 -9.82 0.70 -3.07
N VAL A 172 -10.76 -0.21 -2.79
CA VAL A 172 -10.51 -1.40 -1.98
C VAL A 172 -9.78 -2.42 -2.85
N THR A 173 -8.53 -2.71 -2.52
CA THR A 173 -7.66 -3.61 -3.27
C THR A 173 -7.49 -4.96 -2.58
N SER A 174 -7.84 -5.04 -1.30
CA SER A 174 -7.94 -6.29 -0.55
C SER A 174 -9.11 -6.24 0.44
N MET A 175 -9.74 -7.38 0.71
CA MET A 175 -10.82 -7.48 1.68
C MET A 175 -10.71 -8.75 2.52
N THR A 176 -10.84 -8.60 3.84
CA THR A 176 -10.93 -9.74 4.77
C THR A 176 -12.35 -10.27 4.84
N LEU A 177 -12.51 -11.59 4.75
CA LEU A 177 -13.78 -12.26 5.00
C LEU A 177 -13.57 -13.58 5.73
N ALA A 178 -14.62 -14.05 6.40
CA ALA A 178 -14.70 -15.38 6.98
C ALA A 178 -15.41 -16.33 5.99
N PRO A 179 -14.68 -17.28 5.35
CA PRO A 179 -15.21 -18.07 4.24
C PRO A 179 -16.33 -19.04 4.64
N GLU A 180 -16.38 -19.43 5.91
CA GLU A 180 -17.37 -20.34 6.47
C GLU A 180 -18.76 -19.70 6.66
N LEU A 181 -18.86 -18.37 6.58
CA LEU A 181 -20.14 -17.69 6.70
C LEU A 181 -21.01 -17.89 5.46
N GLN A 182 -22.33 -17.78 5.65
CA GLN A 182 -23.28 -17.89 4.55
C GLN A 182 -22.96 -16.89 3.44
N GLY A 183 -22.71 -17.41 2.23
CA GLY A 183 -22.34 -16.61 1.05
C GLY A 183 -20.85 -16.30 0.92
N GLY A 184 -19.98 -16.89 1.75
CA GLY A 184 -18.52 -16.69 1.68
C GLY A 184 -17.91 -17.00 0.32
N GLU A 185 -18.25 -18.16 -0.29
CA GLU A 185 -17.76 -18.52 -1.64
C GLU A 185 -18.21 -17.53 -2.72
N GLU A 186 -19.45 -17.05 -2.61
CA GLU A 186 -20.01 -16.08 -3.54
C GLU A 186 -19.30 -14.72 -3.40
N LEU A 187 -19.11 -14.27 -2.16
CA LEU A 187 -18.36 -13.05 -1.85
C LEU A 187 -16.93 -13.15 -2.42
N SER A 188 -16.19 -14.24 -2.15
CA SER A 188 -14.86 -14.47 -2.72
C SER A 188 -14.88 -14.35 -4.24
N SER A 189 -15.84 -15.01 -4.90
CA SER A 189 -15.97 -14.98 -6.36
C SER A 189 -16.21 -13.56 -6.90
N ILE A 190 -17.05 -12.76 -6.23
CA ILE A 190 -17.32 -11.38 -6.62
C ILE A 190 -16.07 -10.52 -6.44
N LEU A 191 -15.33 -10.69 -5.34
CA LEU A 191 -14.10 -9.93 -5.07
C LEU A 191 -13.03 -10.21 -6.13
N GLU A 192 -12.78 -11.48 -6.45
CA GLU A 192 -11.83 -11.89 -7.48
C GLU A 192 -12.18 -11.32 -8.87
N GLN A 193 -13.46 -11.38 -9.26
CA GLN A 193 -13.95 -10.81 -10.52
C GLN A 193 -13.76 -9.29 -10.61
N ASN A 194 -13.68 -8.61 -9.46
CA ASN A 194 -13.45 -7.17 -9.38
C ASN A 194 -11.97 -6.80 -9.13
N ASN A 195 -11.05 -7.76 -9.25
CA ASN A 195 -9.61 -7.60 -8.98
C ASN A 195 -9.32 -7.14 -7.55
N ILE A 196 -10.08 -7.63 -6.57
CA ILE A 196 -9.85 -7.43 -5.14
C ILE A 196 -9.27 -8.72 -4.57
N VAL A 197 -8.14 -8.61 -3.88
CA VAL A 197 -7.50 -9.76 -3.24
C VAL A 197 -8.35 -10.20 -2.05
N VAL A 198 -8.72 -11.47 -2.03
CA VAL A 198 -9.43 -12.09 -0.91
C VAL A 198 -8.43 -12.47 0.18
N ALA A 199 -8.65 -11.98 1.39
CA ALA A 199 -7.91 -12.39 2.58
C ALA A 199 -8.85 -13.18 3.51
N TYR A 200 -8.52 -14.43 3.80
CA TYR A 200 -9.27 -15.19 4.79
C TYR A 200 -8.74 -14.87 6.19
N GLY A 201 -9.63 -14.38 7.05
CA GLY A 201 -9.28 -13.91 8.39
C GLY A 201 -10.52 -13.66 9.23
N HIS A 202 -10.32 -13.47 10.54
CA HIS A 202 -11.42 -13.38 11.51
C HIS A 202 -12.44 -14.51 11.33
N SER A 203 -11.90 -15.73 11.25
CA SER A 203 -12.61 -16.95 10.86
C SER A 203 -12.32 -18.08 11.86
N ASP A 204 -13.24 -19.04 11.94
CA ASP A 204 -13.16 -20.26 12.76
C ASP A 204 -12.55 -21.46 12.03
N CYS A 205 -12.19 -21.34 10.74
CA CYS A 205 -11.60 -22.42 9.96
C CYS A 205 -10.08 -22.57 10.11
#